data_AF-A0A9D2ARL4-F1
#
_entry.id   AF-A0A9D2ARL4-F1
#
_cell.length_a   1.000
_cell.length_b   1.000
_cell.length_c   1.000
_cell.angle_alpha   90.00
_cell.angle_beta   90.00
_cell.angle_gamma   90.00
#
_symmetry.space_group_name_H-M   'P 1'
#
loop_
_entity.id
_entity.type
_entity.pdbx_description
1 polymer ?
#
loop_
_entity_poly.entity_id
_entity_poly.type
_entity_poly.pdbx_seq_one_letter_code
_entity_poly.pdbx_strand_id
1 'polypeptide(L)' 'MKKTVRGKVYDTDEMVVVKKVAHGAFGDPAGYEETLYVAENGSYFLYNFGGETSPYPTEKLTALSKAKAAAWEKENA' A
#
# COMPACT_ATOMS: atom_id res chain seq x y z
N MET A 1 -4.13 1.00 -12.29
CA MET A 1 -4.01 -0.48 -12.28
C MET A 1 -5.12 -1.05 -11.41
N LYS A 2 -5.98 -1.91 -11.98
CA LYS A 2 -7.15 -2.46 -11.27
C LYS A 2 -6.75 -3.65 -10.40
N LYS A 3 -7.01 -3.56 -9.10
CA LYS A 3 -6.71 -4.59 -8.10
C LYS A 3 -7.96 -4.99 -7.36
N THR A 4 -8.25 -6.29 -7.33
CA THR A 4 -9.43 -6.80 -6.63
C THR A 4 -9.03 -7.33 -5.27
N VAL A 5 -9.59 -6.77 -4.21
CA VAL A 5 -9.31 -7.14 -2.82
C VAL A 5 -10.63 -7.42 -2.12
N ARG A 6 -10.82 -8.67 -1.67
CA ARG A 6 -12.06 -9.12 -1.01
C ARG A 6 -13.34 -8.76 -1.81
N GLY A 7 -13.30 -8.93 -3.14
CA GLY A 7 -14.42 -8.65 -4.03
C GLY A 7 -14.66 -7.16 -4.33
N LYS A 8 -13.85 -6.24 -3.78
CA LYS A 8 -13.86 -4.83 -4.16
C LYS A 8 -12.75 -4.56 -5.17
N VAL A 9 -13.09 -3.91 -6.27
CA VAL A 9 -12.12 -3.45 -7.26
C VAL A 9 -11.62 -2.08 -6.84
N TYR A 10 -10.31 -1.96 -6.69
CA TYR A 10 -9.58 -0.73 -6.42
C TYR A 10 -8.80 -0.37 -7.67
N ASP A 11 -9.14 0.75 -8.30
CA ASP A 11 -8.37 1.24 -9.45
C ASP A 11 -7.32 2.24 -9.00
N THR A 12 -6.07 1.83 -8.97
CA THR A 12 -4.95 2.71 -8.61
C THR A 12 -4.74 3.88 -9.57
N ASP A 13 -5.37 3.89 -10.76
CA ASP A 13 -5.37 5.07 -11.65
C ASP A 13 -6.36 6.15 -11.16
N GLU A 14 -7.48 5.75 -10.55
CA GLU A 14 -8.49 6.67 -10.01
C GLU A 14 -8.22 7.04 -8.54
N MET A 15 -7.31 6.32 -7.89
CA MET A 15 -6.98 6.54 -6.49
C MET A 15 -5.79 7.48 -6.35
N VAL A 16 -5.85 8.32 -5.33
CA VAL A 16 -4.78 9.26 -5.00
C VAL A 16 -3.78 8.60 -4.06
N VAL A 17 -2.49 8.73 -4.36
CA VAL A 17 -1.42 8.33 -3.44
C VAL A 17 -1.37 9.33 -2.30
N VAL A 18 -1.66 8.87 -1.09
CA VAL A 18 -1.56 9.68 0.14
C VAL A 18 -0.12 9.75 0.59
N LYS A 19 0.55 8.60 0.67
CA LYS A 19 1.95 8.49 1.06
C LYS A 19 2.57 7.23 0.48
N LYS A 20 3.87 7.31 0.18
CA LYS A 20 4.70 6.18 -0.23
C LYS A 20 5.94 6.14 0.66
N VAL A 21 6.25 4.96 1.18
CA VAL A 21 7.45 4.71 1.96
C VAL A 21 8.17 3.51 1.38
N ALA A 22 9.48 3.67 1.20
CA ALA A 22 10.37 2.61 0.75
C ALA A 22 11.33 2.28 1.89
N HIS A 23 11.44 0.99 2.18
CA HIS A 23 12.35 0.44 3.18
C HIS A 23 13.41 -0.37 2.43
N GLY A 24 14.67 0.03 2.60
CA GLY A 24 15.80 -0.61 1.93
C GLY A 24 16.28 0.16 0.69
N ALA A 25 17.18 -0.47 -0.05
CA ALA A 25 17.79 0.08 -1.25
C ALA A 25 17.30 -0.66 -2.51
N PHE A 26 17.49 -0.03 -3.67
CA PHE A 26 17.21 -0.67 -4.94
C PHE A 26 18.03 -1.96 -5.09
N GLY A 27 17.35 -3.08 -5.34
CA GLY A 27 17.98 -4.41 -5.45
C GLY A 27 18.19 -5.12 -4.11
N ASP A 28 17.74 -4.54 -2.98
CA ASP A 28 17.77 -5.23 -1.69
C ASP A 28 16.69 -6.33 -1.65
N PRO A 29 17.05 -7.62 -1.47
CA PRO A 29 16.09 -8.71 -1.41
C PRO A 29 15.11 -8.58 -0.23
N ALA A 30 15.52 -7.91 0.85
CA ALA A 30 14.69 -7.62 2.02
C ALA A 30 13.99 -6.25 1.93
N GLY A 31 14.29 -5.46 0.90
CA GLY A 31 13.66 -4.17 0.67
C GLY A 31 12.20 -4.31 0.26
N TYR A 32 11.37 -3.36 0.68
CA TYR A 32 9.95 -3.32 0.36
C TYR A 32 9.42 -1.89 0.32
N GLU A 33 8.33 -1.70 -0.39
CA GLU A 33 7.63 -0.44 -0.53
C GLU A 33 6.19 -0.59 -0.06
N GLU A 34 5.72 0.40 0.69
CA GLU A 34 4.35 0.50 1.18
C GLU A 34 3.77 1.83 0.66
N THR A 35 2.68 1.73 -0.10
CA THR A 35 2.00 2.87 -0.71
C THR A 35 0.55 2.90 -0.23
N LEU A 36 0.19 3.98 0.47
CA LEU A 36 -1.15 4.23 0.91
C LEU A 36 -1.92 5.03 -0.16
N TYR A 37 -3.02 4.45 -0.61
CA TYR A 37 -3.97 5.03 -1.55
C TYR A 37 -5.27 5.41 -0.85
N VAL A 38 -5.93 6.42 -1.38
CA VAL A 38 -7.30 6.81 -1.04
C VAL A 38 -8.15 6.86 -2.32
N ALA A 39 -9.30 6.19 -2.31
CA ALA A 39 -10.31 6.33 -3.36
C ALA A 39 -11.13 7.60 -3.17
N GLU A 40 -11.74 8.09 -4.24
CA GLU A 40 -12.64 9.24 -4.21
C GLU A 40 -13.80 9.08 -3.20
N ASN A 41 -14.26 7.84 -3.00
CA ASN A 41 -15.28 7.52 -2.00
C ASN A 41 -14.78 7.52 -0.53
N GLY A 42 -13.51 7.89 -0.29
CA GLY A 42 -12.88 7.94 1.02
C GLY A 42 -12.41 6.60 1.59
N SER A 43 -12.43 5.52 0.79
CA SER A 43 -11.87 4.22 1.18
C SER A 43 -10.35 4.23 1.06
N TYR A 44 -9.67 3.71 2.08
CA TYR A 44 -8.21 3.62 2.11
C TYR A 44 -7.73 2.23 1.78
N PHE A 45 -6.56 2.18 1.16
CA PHE A 45 -6.00 0.94 0.67
C PHE A 45 -4.47 0.99 0.70
N LEU A 46 -3.85 0.00 1.32
CA LEU A 46 -2.39 -0.12 1.43
C LEU A 46 -1.86 -1.17 0.46
N TYR A 47 -1.02 -0.72 -0.44
CA TYR A 47 -0.30 -1.51 -1.42
C TYR A 47 1.10 -1.80 -0.89
N ASN A 48 1.46 -3.07 -0.72
CA ASN A 48 2.78 -3.45 -0.25
C ASN A 48 3.43 -4.40 -1.26
N PHE A 49 4.68 -4.15 -1.61
CA PHE A 49 5.44 -4.97 -2.54
C PHE A 49 6.93 -4.85 -2.25
N GLY A 50 7.66 -5.96 -2.27
CA GLY A 50 9.09 -5.97 -2.00
C GLY A 50 9.81 -7.17 -2.60
N GLY A 51 11.09 -7.30 -2.25
CA GLY A 51 11.94 -8.41 -2.66
C GLY A 51 11.57 -9.73 -1.95
N GLU A 52 12.13 -10.84 -2.44
CA GLU A 52 11.81 -12.20 -2.00
C GLU A 52 12.03 -12.45 -0.50
N THR A 53 12.94 -11.74 0.16
CA THR A 53 13.22 -11.89 1.59
C THR A 53 12.58 -10.80 2.45
N SER A 54 11.77 -9.92 1.84
CA SER A 54 11.05 -8.88 2.57
C SER A 54 9.80 -9.44 3.27
N PRO A 55 9.17 -8.68 4.18
CA PRO A 55 7.85 -9.04 4.74
C PRO A 55 6.74 -9.14 3.68
N TYR A 56 6.96 -8.58 2.49
CA TYR A 56 6.01 -8.51 1.38
C TYR A 56 6.64 -9.05 0.08
N PRO A 57 7.00 -10.36 0.03
CA PRO A 57 7.70 -10.95 -1.11
C PRO A 57 6.82 -11.03 -2.37
N THR A 58 5.51 -10.90 -2.19
CA THR A 58 4.54 -10.75 -3.27
C THR A 58 3.65 -9.57 -2.97
N GLU A 59 2.97 -9.08 -4.01
CA GLU A 59 2.05 -7.97 -3.88
C GLU A 59 0.95 -8.28 -2.86
N LYS A 60 0.91 -7.48 -1.81
CA LYS A 60 -0.06 -7.61 -0.74
C LYS A 60 -0.90 -6.36 -0.63
N LEU A 61 -2.20 -6.60 -0.77
CA LEU A 61 -3.19 -5.56 -0.85
C LEU A 61 -4.08 -5.56 0.41
N THR A 62 -4.05 -4.49 1.19
CA THR A 62 -4.80 -4.40 2.46
C THR A 62 -5.76 -3.21 2.47
N ALA A 63 -7.06 -3.46 2.55
CA ALA A 63 -8.04 -2.40 2.76
C ALA A 63 -7.97 -1.87 4.21
N LEU A 64 -7.89 -0.55 4.36
CA LEU A 64 -7.81 0.12 5.65
C LEU A 64 -9.03 1.02 5.88
N SER A 65 -9.44 1.15 7.14
CA SER A 65 -10.35 2.21 7.54
C SER A 65 -9.58 3.53 7.64
N LYS A 66 -10.27 4.66 7.54
CA LYS A 66 -9.69 6.00 7.71
C LYS A 66 -8.84 6.14 8.98
N ALA A 67 -9.30 5.56 10.09
CA ALA A 67 -8.56 5.58 11.36
C ALA A 67 -7.25 4.79 11.29
N LYS A 68 -7.25 3.61 10.65
CA LYS A 68 -6.04 2.81 10.48
C LYS A 68 -5.06 3.42 9.48
N ALA A 69 -5.57 4.03 8.42
CA ALA A 69 -4.76 4.77 7.47
C ALA A 69 -4.03 5.93 8.15
N ALA A 70 -4.76 6.77 8.91
CA ALA A 70 -4.16 7.87 9.65
C ALA A 70 -3.15 7.42 10.71
N ALA A 71 -3.36 6.26 11.34
CA ALA A 71 -2.37 5.68 12.26
C ALA A 71 -1.11 5.24 11.49
N TRP A 72 -1.27 4.51 10.39
CA TRP A 72 -0.17 4.07 9.54
C TRP A 72 0.64 5.26 8.99
N GLU A 73 -0.03 6.33 8.54
CA GLU A 73 0.63 7.55 8.06
C GLU A 73 1.50 8.22 9.14
N LYS A 74 1.07 8.16 10.41
CA LYS A 74 1.82 8.71 11.55
C LYS A 74 2.97 7.81 11.97
N GLU A 75 2.79 6.49 11.93
CA GLU A 75 3.86 5.54 12.25
C GLU A 75 4.98 5.58 11.21
N ASN A 76 4.63 5.88 9.96
CA ASN A 76 5.57 6.00 8.85
C ASN A 76 5.84 7.48 8.50
N ALA A 77 5.65 8.41 9.45
CA ALA A 77 5.78 9.86 9.30
C ALA A 77 7.19 10.29 8.90
#